data_AF-A0A426ZXN4-F1
#
_entry.id   AF-A0A426ZXN4-F1
#
_cell.length_a   1.000
_cell.length_b   1.000
_cell.length_c   1.000
_cell.angle_alpha   90.00
_cell.angle_beta   90.00
_cell.angle_gamma   90.00
#
_symmetry.space_group_name_H-M   'P 1'
#
loop_
_entity.id
_entity.type
_entity.pdbx_description
1 polymer ?
#
loop_
_entity_poly.entity_id
_entity_poly.type
_entity_poly.pdbx_seq_one_letter_code
_entity_poly.pdbx_strand_id
1 'polypeptide(L)' 'VDIRVAPGTHATEAAVNKQLNDKERIAAALENPNLMYMINRCLEPTYYY' A
#
# COMPACT_ATOMS: atom_id res chain seq x y z
N VAL A 1 -2.77 -8.16 9.30
CA VAL A 1 -3.57 -6.95 9.02
C VAL A 1 -4.29 -7.18 7.70
N ASP A 2 -5.60 -6.95 7.66
CA ASP A 2 -6.43 -7.07 6.45
C ASP A 2 -6.74 -5.65 5.97
N ILE A 3 -6.34 -5.32 4.73
CA ILE A 3 -6.47 -3.98 4.16
C ILE A 3 -7.36 -4.08 2.93
N ARG A 4 -8.41 -3.27 2.89
CA ARG A 4 -9.36 -3.24 1.79
C ARG A 4 -9.74 -1.80 1.47
N VAL A 5 -9.92 -1.53 0.18
CA VAL A 5 -10.52 -0.30 -0.32
C VAL A 5 -11.98 -0.23 0.14
N ALA A 6 -12.49 0.98 0.33
CA ALA A 6 -13.89 1.18 0.70
C ALA A 6 -14.83 0.63 -0.41
N PRO A 7 -15.88 -0.15 -0.06
CA PRO A 7 -16.73 -0.79 -1.04
C PRO A 7 -17.36 0.18 -2.04
N GLY A 8 -17.28 -0.14 -3.33
CA GLY A 8 -17.89 0.64 -4.41
C GLY A 8 -17.17 1.95 -4.76
N THR A 9 -16.03 2.24 -4.12
CA THR A 9 -15.30 3.51 -4.35
C THR A 9 -14.25 3.43 -5.46
N HIS A 10 -13.98 2.23 -5.98
CA HIS A 10 -12.95 2.01 -6.98
C HIS A 10 -13.40 1.02 -8.06
N ALA A 11 -13.21 1.38 -9.34
CA ALA A 11 -13.65 0.56 -10.47
C ALA A 11 -13.01 -0.84 -10.51
N THR A 12 -11.81 -0.99 -9.93
CA THR A 12 -11.08 -2.27 -9.86
C THR A 12 -10.80 -2.70 -8.42
N GLU A 13 -11.71 -2.37 -7.50
CA GLU A 13 -11.60 -2.65 -6.05
C GLU A 13 -11.11 -4.08 -5.74
N ALA A 14 -11.72 -5.09 -6.35
CA ALA A 14 -11.36 -6.49 -6.11
C ALA A 14 -9.90 -6.82 -6.48
N ALA A 15 -9.40 -6.24 -7.58
CA ALA A 15 -8.02 -6.44 -8.00
C ALA A 15 -7.03 -5.73 -7.05
N VAL A 16 -7.35 -4.52 -6.61
CA VAL A 16 -6.55 -3.78 -5.62
C VAL A 16 -6.52 -4.51 -4.29
N ASN A 17 -7.68 -4.95 -3.79
CA ASN A 17 -7.77 -5.72 -2.54
C ASN A 17 -6.96 -7.03 -2.62
N LYS A 18 -6.98 -7.71 -3.78
CA LYS A 18 -6.15 -8.92 -3.97
C LYS A 18 -4.66 -8.61 -3.88
N GLN A 19 -4.20 -7.50 -4.48
CA GLN A 19 -2.79 -7.11 -4.41
C GLN A 19 -2.36 -6.70 -3.00
N LEU A 20 -3.20 -5.94 -2.28
CA LEU A 20 -2.94 -5.48 -0.92
C LEU A 20 -2.96 -6.60 0.13
N ASN A 21 -3.58 -7.76 -0.17
CA ASN A 21 -3.63 -8.89 0.76
C ASN A 21 -2.67 -10.02 0.38
N ASP A 22 -1.93 -9.89 -0.73
CA ASP A 22 -0.90 -10.83 -1.13
C ASP A 22 0.42 -10.53 -0.40
N LYS A 23 0.75 -11.35 0.59
CA LYS A 23 1.93 -11.15 1.45
C LYS A 23 3.24 -11.26 0.68
N GLU A 24 3.35 -12.18 -0.28
CA GLU A 24 4.57 -12.39 -1.04
C GLU A 24 4.82 -11.22 -1.99
N ARG A 25 3.75 -10.74 -2.62
CA ARG A 25 3.81 -9.55 -3.47
C ARG A 25 4.18 -8.29 -2.68
N ILE A 26 3.63 -8.11 -1.47
CA ILE A 26 4.01 -6.99 -0.60
C ILE A 26 5.48 -7.08 -0.20
N ALA A 27 5.96 -8.26 0.20
CA ALA A 27 7.36 -8.46 0.56
C ALA A 27 8.29 -8.09 -0.61
N ALA A 28 8.02 -8.59 -1.81
CA ALA A 28 8.79 -8.25 -3.01
C ALA A 28 8.74 -6.75 -3.35
N ALA A 29 7.61 -6.10 -3.09
CA ALA A 29 7.45 -4.66 -3.29
C ALA A 29 8.29 -3.84 -2.28
N LEU A 30 8.41 -4.29 -1.04
CA LEU A 30 9.23 -3.64 0.00
C LEU A 30 10.73 -3.76 -0.24
N GLU A 31 11.17 -4.81 -0.96
CA GLU A 31 12.56 -4.96 -1.39
C GLU A 31 12.94 -4.01 -2.55
N ASN A 32 11.95 -3.33 -3.18
CA ASN A 32 12.22 -2.35 -4.23
C ASN A 32 12.58 -0.98 -3.63
N PRO A 33 13.82 -0.47 -3.81
CA PRO A 33 14.27 0.77 -3.18
C PRO A 33 13.45 2.00 -3.58
N ASN A 34 12.98 2.06 -4.84
CA ASN A 34 12.19 3.19 -5.33
C ASN A 34 10.81 3.24 -4.66
N LEU A 35 10.18 2.06 -4.51
CA LEU A 35 8.88 1.98 -3.85
C LEU A 35 9.01 2.25 -2.37
N MET A 36 10.06 1.71 -1.73
CA MET A 36 10.30 1.93 -0.30
C MET A 36 10.58 3.40 0.02
N TYR A 37 11.33 4.10 -0.84
CA TYR A 37 11.51 5.54 -0.72
C TYR A 37 10.18 6.32 -0.76
N MET A 38 9.30 6.00 -1.72
CA MET A 38 7.99 6.64 -1.83
C MET A 38 7.11 6.36 -0.61
N ILE A 39 7.06 5.10 -0.15
CA ILE A 39 6.29 4.71 1.03
C ILE A 39 6.78 5.48 2.26
N ASN A 40 8.08 5.56 2.48
CA ASN A 40 8.64 6.30 3.61
C ASN A 40 8.22 7.78 3.58
N ARG A 41 8.26 8.43 2.42
CA ARG A 41 7.77 9.81 2.26
C ARG A 41 6.28 9.95 2.58
N CYS A 42 5.46 8.96 2.22
CA CYS A 42 4.04 8.97 2.57
C CYS A 42 3.78 8.75 4.07
N LEU A 43 4.73 8.16 4.79
CA LEU A 43 4.65 7.91 6.23
C LEU A 43 5.33 8.99 7.07
N GLU A 44 5.99 9.97 6.44
CA GLU A 44 6.61 11.09 7.13
C GLU A 44 5.56 11.87 7.94
N PRO A 45 5.83 12.18 9.22
CA PRO A 45 4.94 13.00 10.02
C PRO A 45 4.71 14.36 9.35
N THR A 46 3.45 14.73 9.14
CA THR A 46 3.09 16.01 8.53
C THR A 46 3.12 17.19 9.51
N TYR A 47 3.30 16.92 10.81
CA TYR A 47 3.39 17.93 11.86
C TYR A 47 4.72 17.80 12.59
N TYR A 48 5.53 18.84 12.53
CA TYR A 48 6.67 19.05 13.40
C TYR A 48 6.23 20.02 14.51
N TYR A 49 6.46 19.64 15.77
CA TYR A 49 6.42 20.57 16.90
C TYR A 49 7.71 21.37 16.95
#